data_AF-A0A817T117-F1
#
_entry.id   AF-A0A817T117-F1
#
_cell.length_a   1.000
_cell.length_b   1.000
_cell.length_c   1.000
_cell.angle_alpha   90.00
_cell.angle_beta   90.00
_cell.angle_gamma   90.00
#
_symmetry.space_group_name_H-M   'P 1'
#
loop_
_entity.id
_entity.type
_entity.pdbx_description
1 polymer ?
#
loop_
_entity_poly.entity_id
_entity_poly.type
_entity_poly.pdbx_seq_one_letter_code
_entity_poly.pdbx_strand_id
1 'polypeptide(L)'
;MYLTLSEHLFSLDNRNEFIRLPQRALGMVHFKGGNYSYSIKQWTRIWNENDKTDRFHTMICCFYLGLTYSKMHQHSKAIDFFQRALTYTDDLPPIFQAQCRMQIGHSIELQAIEIPTCFTSARANYEKALEIRLKTLSVNHKELRYVYENLDQIYLKNRFSSTSKQFYIIDT
;
A
#
# COMPACT_ATOMS: atom_id res chain seq x y z
N MET A 1 3.53 26.63 40.75
CA MET A 1 4.35 25.77 39.88
C MET A 1 3.42 24.73 39.24
N TYR A 2 2.55 25.18 38.34
CA TYR A 2 1.64 24.32 37.59
C TYR A 2 1.85 24.64 36.11
N LEU A 3 2.74 23.88 35.46
CA LEU A 3 2.73 23.79 34.01
C LEU A 3 1.40 23.16 33.63
N THR A 4 0.63 23.86 32.79
CA THR A 4 -0.70 23.41 32.37
C THR A 4 -0.57 22.12 31.56
N LEU A 5 -1.45 21.16 31.81
CA LEU A 5 -1.48 19.84 31.17
C LEU A 5 -1.40 19.94 29.62
N SER A 6 -1.88 21.06 29.07
CA SER A 6 -1.83 21.42 27.65
C SER A 6 -0.42 21.66 27.10
N GLU A 7 0.50 22.27 27.86
CA GLU A 7 1.89 22.46 27.43
C GLU A 7 2.67 21.15 27.50
N HIS A 8 2.33 20.27 28.45
CA HIS A 8 2.93 18.94 28.54
C HIS A 8 2.49 18.04 27.36
N LEU A 9 1.20 18.05 27.03
CA LEU A 9 0.63 17.38 25.84
C LEU A 9 1.22 17.91 24.54
N PHE A 10 1.37 19.23 24.39
CA PHE A 10 1.98 19.85 23.21
C PHE A 10 3.49 19.58 23.08
N SER A 11 4.19 19.36 24.21
CA SER A 11 5.63 19.04 24.22
C SER A 11 5.96 17.56 23.93
N LEU A 12 4.99 16.66 24.12
CA LEU A 12 5.11 15.21 23.87
C LEU A 12 4.84 14.87 22.40
N ASP A 13 3.95 15.62 21.75
CA ASP A 13 3.60 15.42 20.34
C ASP A 13 4.77 15.82 19.41
N ASN A 14 5.35 17.01 19.65
CA ASN A 14 6.45 17.52 18.82
C ASN A 14 7.79 16.78 19.04
N ARG A 15 8.12 16.35 20.28
CA ARG A 15 9.41 15.68 20.55
C ARG A 15 9.55 14.34 19.82
N ASN A 16 8.44 13.66 19.60
CA ASN A 16 8.43 12.38 18.90
C ASN A 16 8.55 12.54 17.38
N GLU A 17 7.98 13.59 16.78
CA GLU A 17 8.13 13.86 15.35
C GLU A 17 9.58 14.09 14.92
N PHE A 18 10.37 14.82 15.73
CA PHE A 18 11.80 15.06 15.45
C PHE A 18 12.64 13.78 15.38
N ILE A 19 12.23 12.73 16.08
CA ILE A 19 12.91 11.42 16.05
C ILE A 19 12.33 10.53 14.94
N ARG A 20 11.02 10.60 14.72
CA ARG A 20 10.31 9.76 13.74
C ARG A 20 10.64 10.11 12.29
N LEU A 21 10.79 11.39 11.95
CA LEU A 21 11.10 11.82 10.58
C LEU A 21 12.46 11.31 10.09
N PRO A 22 13.57 11.45 10.84
CA PRO A 22 14.85 10.85 10.48
C PRO A 22 14.80 9.32 10.37
N GLN A 23 14.10 8.64 11.28
CA GLN A 23 13.96 7.18 11.24
C GLN A 23 13.19 6.72 10.00
N ARG A 24 12.12 7.42 9.62
CA ARG A 24 11.40 7.19 8.36
C ARG A 24 12.29 7.40 7.15
N ALA A 25 13.06 8.49 7.14
CA ALA A 25 13.99 8.78 6.06
C ALA A 25 15.04 7.65 5.92
N LEU A 26 15.57 7.16 7.04
CA LEU A 26 16.52 6.04 7.05
C LEU A 26 15.89 4.74 6.50
N GLY A 27 14.66 4.41 6.92
CA GLY A 27 13.91 3.27 6.37
C GLY A 27 13.67 3.41 4.85
N MET A 28 13.34 4.62 4.38
CA MET A 28 13.17 4.92 2.96
C MET A 28 14.49 4.80 2.18
N VAL A 29 15.61 5.23 2.75
CA VAL A 29 16.94 5.12 2.13
C VAL A 29 17.32 3.65 1.94
N HIS A 30 17.13 2.81 2.98
CA HIS A 30 17.38 1.37 2.83
C HIS A 30 16.49 0.72 1.78
N PHE A 31 15.21 1.08 1.74
CA PHE A 31 14.29 0.60 0.71
C PHE A 31 14.75 0.99 -0.71
N LYS A 32 15.07 2.28 -0.92
CA LYS A 32 15.53 2.78 -2.22
C LYS A 32 16.89 2.20 -2.62
N GLY A 33 17.76 1.92 -1.65
CA GLY A 33 19.06 1.29 -1.87
C GLY A 33 18.99 -0.23 -2.10
N GLY A 34 17.80 -0.83 -2.20
CA GLY A 34 17.64 -2.28 -2.41
C GLY A 34 17.95 -3.14 -1.18
N ASN A 35 18.26 -2.52 -0.04
CA ASN A 35 18.57 -3.19 1.22
C ASN A 35 17.28 -3.57 1.96
N TYR A 36 16.48 -4.46 1.37
CA TYR A 36 15.12 -4.78 1.83
C TYR A 36 15.07 -5.41 3.22
N SER A 37 16.05 -6.26 3.58
CA SER A 37 16.15 -6.85 4.91
C SER A 37 16.34 -5.79 6.01
N TYR A 38 17.23 -4.84 5.77
CA TYR A 38 17.45 -3.70 6.67
C TYR A 38 16.24 -2.76 6.70
N SER A 39 15.60 -2.51 5.55
CA SER A 39 14.35 -1.75 5.48
C SER A 39 13.28 -2.37 6.38
N ILE A 40 13.02 -3.68 6.26
CA ILE A 40 12.06 -4.39 7.13
C ILE A 40 12.44 -4.25 8.59
N LYS A 41 13.71 -4.46 8.95
CA LYS A 41 14.17 -4.34 10.33
C LYS A 41 13.87 -2.96 10.91
N GLN A 42 14.16 -1.90 10.15
CA GLN A 42 13.90 -0.52 10.59
C GLN A 42 12.40 -0.23 10.70
N TRP A 43 11.60 -0.57 9.68
CA TRP A 43 10.16 -0.31 9.71
C TRP A 43 9.42 -1.11 10.78
N THR A 44 9.81 -2.37 11.03
CA THR A 44 9.27 -3.18 12.12
C THR A 44 9.64 -2.61 13.48
N ARG A 45 10.86 -2.09 13.62
CA ARG A 45 11.28 -1.38 14.84
C ARG A 45 10.40 -0.15 15.09
N ILE A 46 10.24 0.71 14.10
CA ILE A 46 9.39 1.90 14.20
C ILE A 46 7.95 1.50 14.53
N TRP A 47 7.44 0.43 13.92
CA TRP A 47 6.09 -0.08 14.19
C TRP A 47 5.90 -0.60 15.62
N ASN A 48 6.91 -1.24 16.21
CA ASN A 48 6.87 -1.76 17.57
C ASN A 48 7.11 -0.68 18.64
N GLU A 49 7.93 0.33 18.33
CA GLU A 49 8.25 1.44 19.23
C GLU A 49 7.17 2.53 19.23
N ASN A 50 6.37 2.64 18.16
CA ASN A 50 5.31 3.62 18.09
C ASN A 50 4.11 3.25 18.96
N ASP A 51 3.60 4.26 19.68
CA ASP A 51 2.24 4.20 20.19
C ASP A 51 1.27 4.15 19.01
N LYS A 52 0.48 3.06 18.94
CA LYS A 52 -0.47 2.79 17.85
C LYS A 52 -1.62 3.81 17.78
N THR A 53 -1.66 4.75 18.73
CA THR A 53 -2.53 5.94 18.72
C THR A 53 -2.17 6.90 17.57
N ASP A 54 -0.90 6.95 17.14
CA ASP A 54 -0.51 7.72 15.96
C ASP A 54 -0.82 6.96 14.67
N ARG A 55 -2.04 7.19 14.17
CA ARG A 55 -2.59 6.53 12.98
C ARG A 55 -1.79 6.85 11.71
N PHE A 56 -1.30 8.08 11.57
CA PHE A 56 -0.58 8.50 10.36
C PHE A 56 0.80 7.82 10.26
N HIS A 57 1.56 7.82 11.35
CA HIS A 57 2.85 7.13 11.38
C HIS A 57 2.68 5.62 11.22
N THR A 58 1.68 5.04 11.87
CA THR A 58 1.38 3.61 11.74
C THR A 58 1.02 3.23 10.30
N MET A 59 0.19 4.03 9.62
CA MET A 59 -0.14 3.84 8.21
C MET A 59 1.12 3.83 7.33
N ILE A 60 2.01 4.81 7.48
CA ILE A 60 3.23 4.91 6.67
C ILE A 60 4.14 3.70 6.89
N CYS A 61 4.29 3.26 8.14
CA CYS A 61 5.11 2.09 8.45
C CYS A 61 4.54 0.82 7.79
N CYS A 62 3.24 0.58 7.92
CA CYS A 62 2.58 -0.54 7.25
C CYS A 62 2.72 -0.45 5.72
N PHE A 63 2.59 0.74 5.14
CA PHE A 63 2.74 0.94 3.70
C PHE A 63 4.15 0.61 3.20
N TYR A 64 5.20 1.09 3.86
CA TYR A 64 6.59 0.79 3.45
C TYR A 64 7.01 -0.67 3.75
N LEU A 65 6.47 -1.29 4.81
CA LEU A 65 6.60 -2.74 5.01
C LEU A 65 5.98 -3.50 3.85
N GLY A 66 4.75 -3.15 3.45
CA GLY A 66 4.07 -3.74 2.31
C GLY A 66 4.88 -3.61 1.02
N LEU A 67 5.39 -2.42 0.71
CA LEU A 67 6.26 -2.18 -0.45
C LEU A 67 7.53 -3.03 -0.40
N THR A 68 8.17 -3.11 0.77
CA THR A 68 9.41 -3.87 0.93
C THR A 68 9.17 -5.37 0.73
N TYR A 69 8.09 -5.92 1.30
CA TYR A 69 7.71 -7.32 1.07
C TYR A 69 7.34 -7.60 -0.38
N SER A 70 6.66 -6.67 -1.05
CA SER A 70 6.32 -6.79 -2.47
C SER A 70 7.58 -6.87 -3.34
N LYS A 71 8.60 -6.05 -3.04
CA LYS A 71 9.90 -6.09 -3.72
C LYS A 71 10.71 -7.36 -3.43
N MET A 72 10.43 -8.04 -2.33
CA MET A 72 11.00 -9.36 -2.01
C MET A 72 10.17 -10.53 -2.54
N HIS A 73 9.19 -10.28 -3.41
CA HIS A 73 8.26 -11.28 -3.95
C HIS A 73 7.40 -11.99 -2.89
N GLN A 74 7.31 -11.43 -1.67
CA GLN A 74 6.44 -11.94 -0.60
C GLN A 74 5.06 -11.27 -0.69
N HIS A 75 4.36 -11.51 -1.79
CA HIS A 75 3.11 -10.82 -2.13
C HIS A 75 2.00 -11.00 -1.08
N SER A 76 1.85 -12.18 -0.48
CA SER A 76 0.85 -12.41 0.57
C SER A 76 1.06 -11.51 1.79
N LYS A 77 2.31 -11.34 2.24
CA LYS A 77 2.63 -10.43 3.35
C LYS A 77 2.45 -8.97 2.94
N ALA A 78 2.81 -8.63 1.71
CA ALA A 78 2.61 -7.29 1.19
C ALA A 78 1.12 -6.88 1.25
N ILE A 79 0.23 -7.78 0.80
CA ILE A 79 -1.22 -7.58 0.84
C ILE A 79 -1.71 -7.36 2.27
N ASP A 80 -1.31 -8.20 3.24
CA ASP A 80 -1.70 -8.04 4.65
C ASP A 80 -1.28 -6.66 5.19
N PHE A 81 -0.05 -6.22 4.94
CA PHE A 81 0.42 -4.92 5.39
C PHE A 81 -0.28 -3.74 4.69
N PHE A 82 -0.61 -3.84 3.41
CA PHE A 82 -1.39 -2.80 2.73
C PHE A 82 -2.84 -2.75 3.22
N GLN A 83 -3.45 -3.89 3.54
CA GLN A 83 -4.78 -3.95 4.14
C GLN A 83 -4.78 -3.33 5.54
N ARG A 84 -3.76 -3.61 6.35
CA ARG A 84 -3.56 -2.92 7.63
C ARG A 84 -3.36 -1.43 7.44
N ALA A 85 -2.59 -0.99 6.43
CA ALA A 85 -2.46 0.44 6.16
C ALA A 85 -3.83 1.08 5.88
N LEU A 86 -4.71 0.41 5.12
CA LEU A 86 -6.08 0.89 4.85
C LEU A 86 -6.94 1.02 6.12
N THR A 87 -6.77 0.18 7.15
CA THR A 87 -7.56 0.33 8.39
C THR A 87 -7.24 1.60 9.17
N TYR A 88 -6.10 2.24 8.89
CA TYR A 88 -5.71 3.51 9.51
C TYR A 88 -6.06 4.73 8.65
N THR A 89 -6.67 4.53 7.49
CA THR A 89 -6.86 5.61 6.50
C THR A 89 -8.18 6.36 6.61
N ASP A 90 -9.08 6.00 7.53
CA ASP A 90 -10.40 6.63 7.65
C ASP A 90 -10.31 8.15 7.92
N ASP A 91 -9.25 8.60 8.60
CA ASP A 91 -8.99 10.02 8.89
C ASP A 91 -7.90 10.64 8.00
N LEU A 92 -7.37 9.90 7.01
CA LEU A 92 -6.17 10.28 6.24
C LEU A 92 -6.49 10.65 4.79
N PRO A 93 -5.58 11.38 4.10
CA PRO A 93 -5.82 11.86 2.75
C PRO A 93 -6.23 10.71 1.81
N PRO A 94 -7.35 10.85 1.06
CA PRO A 94 -7.86 9.76 0.22
C PRO A 94 -6.84 9.26 -0.81
N ILE A 95 -5.86 10.09 -1.17
CA ILE A 95 -4.78 9.69 -2.08
C ILE A 95 -3.95 8.51 -1.56
N PHE A 96 -3.75 8.38 -0.24
CA PHE A 96 -3.06 7.24 0.36
C PHE A 96 -3.91 5.97 0.27
N GLN A 97 -5.22 6.09 0.43
CA GLN A 97 -6.15 4.97 0.23
C GLN A 97 -6.06 4.43 -1.19
N ALA A 98 -6.08 5.33 -2.18
CA ALA A 98 -5.93 4.95 -3.57
C ALA A 98 -4.58 4.26 -3.82
N GLN A 99 -3.50 4.76 -3.22
CA GLN A 99 -2.18 4.17 -3.38
C GLN A 99 -2.07 2.77 -2.76
N CYS A 100 -2.62 2.55 -1.57
CA CYS A 100 -2.66 1.21 -0.94
C CYS A 100 -3.46 0.22 -1.80
N ARG A 101 -4.62 0.64 -2.31
CA ARG A 101 -5.45 -0.19 -3.20
C ARG A 101 -4.73 -0.55 -4.50
N MET A 102 -3.99 0.39 -5.10
CA MET A 102 -3.14 0.11 -6.26
C MET A 102 -2.09 -0.97 -5.96
N GLN A 103 -1.40 -0.87 -4.82
CA GLN A 103 -0.37 -1.85 -4.46
C GLN A 103 -0.93 -3.23 -4.12
N ILE A 104 -2.14 -3.29 -3.54
CA ILE A 104 -2.87 -4.55 -3.32
C ILE A 104 -3.22 -5.19 -4.65
N GLY A 105 -3.84 -4.44 -5.57
CA GLY A 105 -4.21 -4.95 -6.90
C GLY A 105 -3.01 -5.54 -7.64
N HIS A 106 -1.89 -4.80 -7.64
CA HIS A 106 -0.64 -5.25 -8.27
C HIS A 106 -0.04 -6.48 -7.58
N SER A 107 -0.07 -6.54 -6.25
CA SER A 107 0.47 -7.71 -5.52
C SER A 107 -0.40 -8.96 -5.71
N ILE A 108 -1.72 -8.82 -5.82
CA ILE A 108 -2.64 -9.93 -6.15
C ILE A 108 -2.37 -10.43 -7.57
N GLU A 109 -2.19 -9.51 -8.52
CA GLU A 109 -1.90 -9.84 -9.91
C GLU A 109 -0.58 -10.61 -10.06
N LEU A 110 0.46 -10.23 -9.32
CA LEU A 110 1.75 -10.95 -9.32
C LEU A 110 1.67 -12.32 -8.63
N GLN A 111 0.75 -12.50 -7.68
CA GLN A 111 0.49 -13.78 -7.04
C GLN A 111 -0.39 -14.71 -7.90
N ALA A 112 -1.18 -14.15 -8.82
CA ALA A 112 -2.15 -14.88 -9.61
C ALA A 112 -1.46 -15.82 -10.62
N ILE A 113 -1.25 -17.07 -10.23
CA ILE A 113 -1.00 -18.18 -11.15
C ILE A 113 -2.35 -18.53 -11.78
N GLU A 114 -2.75 -17.82 -12.83
CA GLU A 114 -3.89 -18.15 -13.71
C GLU A 114 -5.27 -18.44 -13.05
N ILE A 115 -5.51 -18.02 -11.80
CA ILE A 115 -6.82 -18.17 -11.17
C ILE A 115 -7.69 -16.94 -11.49
N PRO A 116 -8.84 -17.10 -12.17
CA PRO A 116 -9.71 -15.97 -12.55
C PRO A 116 -10.23 -15.14 -11.37
N THR A 117 -10.37 -15.74 -10.18
CA THR A 117 -10.82 -15.05 -8.96
C THR A 117 -9.79 -14.05 -8.43
N CYS A 118 -8.51 -14.20 -8.77
CA CYS A 118 -7.49 -13.22 -8.41
C CYS A 118 -7.61 -11.96 -9.29
N PHE A 119 -7.95 -12.10 -10.57
CA PHE A 119 -8.14 -10.96 -11.47
C PHE A 119 -9.37 -10.11 -11.10
N THR A 120 -10.45 -10.72 -10.64
CA THR A 120 -11.63 -9.98 -10.17
C THR A 120 -11.31 -9.17 -8.91
N SER A 121 -10.56 -9.74 -7.96
CA SER A 121 -10.13 -9.03 -6.75
C SER A 121 -9.15 -7.90 -7.04
N ALA A 122 -8.17 -8.12 -7.92
CA ALA A 122 -7.22 -7.10 -8.34
C ALA A 122 -7.93 -5.94 -9.07
N ARG A 123 -8.85 -6.26 -9.99
CA ARG A 123 -9.72 -5.28 -10.68
C ARG A 123 -10.49 -4.41 -9.69
N ALA A 124 -11.17 -5.03 -8.73
CA ALA A 124 -11.98 -4.32 -7.74
C ALA A 124 -11.13 -3.31 -6.92
N ASN A 125 -9.86 -3.64 -6.66
CA ASN A 125 -8.93 -2.72 -6.01
C ASN A 125 -8.53 -1.55 -6.92
N TYR A 126 -8.24 -1.79 -8.19
CA TYR A 126 -7.92 -0.73 -9.15
C TYR A 126 -9.12 0.19 -9.44
N GLU A 127 -10.33 -0.33 -9.62
CA GLU A 127 -11.54 0.48 -9.82
C GLU A 127 -11.81 1.40 -8.62
N LYS A 128 -11.67 0.86 -7.42
CA LYS A 128 -11.77 1.62 -6.17
C LYS A 128 -10.68 2.69 -6.03
N ALA A 129 -9.47 2.42 -6.51
CA ALA A 129 -8.39 3.43 -6.53
C ALA A 129 -8.67 4.52 -7.57
N LEU A 130 -9.22 4.16 -8.73
CA LEU A 130 -9.63 5.08 -9.79
C LEU A 130 -10.72 6.03 -9.28
N GLU A 131 -11.76 5.52 -8.62
CA GLU A 131 -12.85 6.32 -8.07
C GLU A 131 -12.33 7.41 -7.12
N ILE A 132 -11.42 7.05 -6.22
CA ILE A 132 -10.82 8.00 -5.27
C ILE A 132 -9.95 9.03 -6.01
N ARG A 133 -9.14 8.59 -6.98
CA ARG A 133 -8.26 9.48 -7.76
C ARG A 133 -9.05 10.46 -8.61
N LEU A 134 -10.17 10.05 -9.21
CA LEU A 134 -11.05 10.94 -9.98
C LEU A 134 -11.69 12.03 -9.12
N LYS A 135 -11.95 11.75 -7.83
CA LYS A 135 -12.49 12.75 -6.88
C LYS A 135 -11.43 13.71 -6.33
N THR A 136 -10.15 13.35 -6.40
CA THR A 136 -9.06 14.07 -5.71
C THR A 136 -8.02 14.69 -6.62
N LEU A 137 -7.92 14.24 -7.87
CA LEU A 137 -6.90 14.65 -8.82
C LEU A 137 -7.53 15.30 -10.06
N SER A 138 -6.77 16.18 -10.71
CA SER A 138 -7.15 16.71 -12.03
C SER A 138 -7.14 15.60 -13.08
N VAL A 139 -8.00 15.72 -14.09
CA VAL A 139 -8.22 14.70 -15.14
C VAL A 139 -6.93 14.31 -15.89
N ASN A 140 -5.96 15.22 -15.97
CA ASN A 140 -4.67 14.98 -16.64
C ASN A 140 -3.56 14.47 -15.71
N HIS A 141 -3.89 14.11 -14.47
CA HIS A 141 -2.88 13.66 -13.52
C HIS A 141 -2.29 12.31 -13.93
N LYS A 142 -0.95 12.22 -14.02
CA LYS A 142 -0.20 11.02 -14.42
C LYS A 142 -0.59 9.73 -13.68
N GLU A 143 -1.05 9.87 -12.44
CA GLU A 143 -1.52 8.75 -11.63
C GLU A 143 -2.81 8.12 -12.15
N LEU A 144 -3.68 8.87 -12.85
CA LEU A 144 -4.87 8.30 -13.49
C LEU A 144 -4.47 7.38 -14.65
N ARG A 145 -3.52 7.82 -15.48
CA ARG A 145 -2.95 7.01 -16.57
C ARG A 145 -2.43 5.66 -16.04
N TYR A 146 -1.69 5.68 -14.93
CA TYR A 146 -1.18 4.45 -14.32
C TYR A 146 -2.29 3.50 -13.85
N VAL A 147 -3.43 4.02 -13.38
CA VAL A 147 -4.57 3.14 -13.01
C VAL A 147 -5.24 2.55 -14.25
N TYR A 148 -5.43 3.36 -15.30
CA TYR A 148 -5.99 2.87 -16.56
C TYR A 148 -5.12 1.78 -17.19
N GLU A 149 -3.80 1.97 -17.25
CA GLU A 149 -2.88 0.97 -17.79
C GLU A 149 -2.99 -0.38 -17.04
N ASN A 150 -3.08 -0.35 -15.71
CA ASN A 150 -3.24 -1.57 -14.91
C ASN A 150 -4.62 -2.24 -15.08
N LEU A 151 -5.68 -1.45 -15.23
CA LEU A 151 -7.02 -1.98 -15.54
C LEU A 151 -7.03 -2.66 -16.91
N ASP A 152 -6.47 -2.01 -17.93
CA ASP A 152 -6.37 -2.56 -19.29
C ASP A 152 -5.61 -3.89 -19.31
N GLN A 153 -4.49 -3.98 -18.59
CA GLN A 153 -3.73 -5.22 -18.45
C GLN A 153 -4.57 -6.34 -17.80
N ILE A 154 -5.34 -6.04 -16.76
CA ILE A 154 -6.25 -7.01 -16.15
C ILE A 154 -7.33 -7.46 -17.14
N TYR A 155 -7.92 -6.55 -17.91
CA TYR A 155 -8.94 -6.92 -18.89
C TYR A 155 -8.38 -7.85 -19.98
N LEU A 156 -7.17 -7.57 -20.47
CA LEU A 156 -6.47 -8.45 -21.41
C LEU A 156 -6.24 -9.83 -20.79
N LYS A 157 -5.65 -9.91 -19.59
CA LYS A 157 -5.37 -11.18 -18.91
C LYS A 157 -6.62 -12.02 -18.65
N ASN A 158 -7.72 -11.37 -18.23
CA ASN A 158 -8.98 -12.07 -17.99
C ASN A 158 -9.58 -12.63 -19.30
N ARG A 159 -9.48 -11.88 -20.41
CA ARG A 159 -9.90 -12.34 -21.74
C ARG A 159 -9.06 -13.52 -22.23
N PHE A 160 -7.74 -13.48 -22.09
CA PHE A 160 -6.89 -14.60 -22.50
C PHE A 160 -7.10 -15.85 -21.63
N SER A 161 -7.33 -15.68 -20.32
CA SER A 161 -7.64 -16.78 -19.40
C SER A 161 -8.95 -17.49 -19.75
N SER A 162 -10.02 -16.73 -20.07
CA SER A 162 -11.29 -17.33 -20.49
C SER A 162 -11.17 -18.07 -21.83
N THR A 163 -10.34 -17.56 -22.75
CA THR A 163 -10.10 -18.20 -24.04
C THR A 163 -9.27 -19.49 -23.89
N SER A 164 -8.22 -19.49 -23.05
CA SER A 164 -7.39 -20.67 -22.74
C SER A 164 -8.21 -21.84 -22.16
N LYS A 165 -9.16 -21.54 -21.25
CA LYS A 165 -10.09 -22.56 -20.73
C LYS A 165 -11.02 -23.15 -21.79
N GLN A 166 -11.45 -22.34 -22.77
CA GLN A 166 -12.29 -22.84 -23.85
C GLN A 166 -11.57 -23.90 -24.68
N PHE A 167 -10.27 -23.71 -24.96
CA PHE A 167 -9.46 -24.73 -25.63
C PHE A 167 -9.28 -25.99 -24.78
N TYR A 168 -9.00 -25.85 -23.48
CA TYR A 168 -8.82 -26.99 -22.57
C TYR A 168 -10.07 -27.85 -22.32
N ILE A 169 -11.28 -27.30 -22.49
CA ILE A 169 -12.55 -28.03 -22.33
C ILE A 169 -12.92 -28.82 -23.61
N ILE A 170 -12.36 -28.45 -24.77
CA ILE A 170 -12.66 -29.11 -26.05
C ILE A 170 -11.75 -30.33 -26.28
N ASP A 171 -10.60 -30.39 -25.61
CA ASP A 171 -9.60 -31.48 -25.73
C ASP A 171 -9.75 -32.61 -24.67
N THR A 172 -10.90 -32.73 -24.00
CA THR A 172 -11.22 -33.85 -23.08
C THR A 172 -12.49 -34.58 -23.48
#